data_AF-A0A847XDH0-F1
#
_entry.id   AF-A0A847XDH0-F1
#
_cell.length_a   1.000
_cell.length_b   1.000
_cell.length_c   1.000
_cell.angle_alpha   90.00
_cell.angle_beta   90.00
_cell.angle_gamma   90.00
#
_symmetry.space_group_name_H-M   'P 1'
#
loop_
_entity.id
_entity.type
_entity.pdbx_description
1 polymer ?
#
loop_
_entity_poly.entity_id
_entity_poly.type
_entity_poly.pdbx_seq_one_letter_code
_entity_poly.pdbx_strand_id
1 'polypeptide(L)'
;MVLNYPLDTKLKLTSNFKEETFTANLDEDIEKSYTSRFDMIQLQHNYELVKLDFKTNAIVYTPNTFKYKYKETSVAKMEKLLHDSKINIEFDIKEKYDTIKSAEKQIELSKANVEKAKEGLRLRELSYNVGMGTMLEVKEAIVQLYNAELAVSKAISTYNLAILEYNKAINLGTIR
;
A
#
# COMPACT_ATOMS: atom_id res chain seq x y z
N MET A 1 9.43 12.96 -14.62
CA MET A 1 10.65 12.50 -15.32
C MET A 1 10.96 11.02 -15.01
N VAL A 2 9.95 10.15 -14.87
CA VAL A 2 10.13 8.75 -14.43
C VAL A 2 10.53 7.82 -15.58
N LEU A 3 10.14 8.16 -16.81
CA LEU A 3 10.39 7.33 -18.00
C LEU A 3 11.51 7.87 -18.90
N ASN A 4 12.21 8.93 -18.46
CA ASN A 4 13.28 9.59 -19.22
C ASN A 4 12.91 10.01 -20.67
N TYR A 5 11.62 10.13 -20.98
CA TYR A 5 11.12 10.68 -22.24
C TYR A 5 10.82 12.18 -22.10
N PRO A 6 10.92 12.96 -23.20
CA PRO A 6 10.42 14.33 -23.25
C PRO A 6 8.93 14.37 -22.91
N LEU A 7 8.49 15.42 -22.20
CA LEU A 7 7.08 15.58 -21.78
C LEU A 7 6.10 15.65 -22.97
N ASP A 8 6.57 16.09 -24.14
CA ASP A 8 5.75 16.27 -25.35
C ASP A 8 5.50 14.97 -26.12
N THR A 9 5.98 13.84 -25.60
CA THR A 9 5.79 12.54 -26.25
C THR A 9 4.30 12.18 -26.21
N LYS A 10 3.66 12.10 -27.39
CA LYS A 10 2.25 11.74 -27.51
C LYS A 10 2.05 10.26 -27.19
N LEU A 11 1.68 9.97 -25.93
CA LEU A 11 1.33 8.62 -25.49
C LEU A 11 -0.13 8.31 -25.83
N LYS A 12 -0.36 7.16 -26.46
CA LYS A 12 -1.71 6.60 -26.62
C LYS A 12 -2.00 5.70 -25.43
N LEU A 13 -2.89 6.12 -24.55
CA LEU A 13 -3.36 5.29 -23.43
C LEU A 13 -4.26 4.19 -23.98
N THR A 14 -3.90 2.92 -23.72
CA THR A 14 -4.69 1.75 -24.14
C THR A 14 -5.49 1.13 -23.00
N SER A 15 -5.21 1.50 -21.75
CA SER A 15 -5.90 0.96 -20.58
C SER A 15 -7.18 1.74 -20.28
N ASN A 16 -8.25 1.00 -20.00
CA ASN A 16 -9.47 1.57 -19.42
C ASN A 16 -9.29 1.68 -17.90
N PHE A 17 -9.62 2.83 -17.32
CA PHE A 17 -9.63 3.04 -15.88
C PHE A 17 -10.76 2.21 -15.27
N LYS A 18 -10.41 1.06 -14.68
CA LYS A 18 -11.34 0.15 -14.00
C LYS A 18 -10.79 -0.22 -12.63
N GLU A 19 -11.69 -0.63 -11.74
CA GLU A 19 -11.36 -1.25 -10.47
C GLU A 19 -10.65 -2.57 -10.75
N GLU A 20 -9.40 -2.71 -10.27
CA GLU A 20 -8.69 -3.98 -10.36
C GLU A 20 -9.28 -4.97 -9.36
N THR A 21 -9.50 -6.22 -9.78
CA THR A 21 -9.98 -7.26 -8.87
C THR A 21 -8.83 -7.73 -7.99
N PHE A 22 -8.92 -7.49 -6.69
CA PHE A 22 -7.93 -7.95 -5.73
C PHE A 22 -8.41 -9.24 -5.03
N THR A 23 -7.64 -10.31 -5.16
CA THR A 23 -7.82 -11.55 -4.39
C THR A 23 -6.49 -11.83 -3.71
N ALA A 24 -6.42 -11.61 -2.41
CA ALA A 24 -5.23 -11.88 -1.62
C ALA A 24 -5.51 -12.89 -0.52
N ASN A 25 -4.54 -13.78 -0.33
CA ASN A 25 -4.48 -14.69 0.79
C ASN A 25 -3.36 -14.18 1.71
N LEU A 26 -3.77 -13.44 2.75
CA LEU A 26 -2.86 -12.69 3.62
C LEU A 26 -1.74 -13.56 4.20
N ASP A 27 -2.07 -14.78 4.61
CA ASP A 27 -1.11 -15.70 5.24
C ASP A 27 -0.08 -16.23 4.22
N GLU A 28 -0.52 -16.54 3.00
CA GLU A 28 0.35 -16.98 1.92
C GLU A 28 1.29 -15.86 1.46
N ASP A 29 0.79 -14.62 1.45
CA ASP A 29 1.55 -13.45 1.02
C ASP A 29 2.61 -13.03 2.05
N ILE A 30 2.34 -13.22 3.35
CA ILE A 30 3.32 -13.04 4.42
C ILE A 30 4.46 -14.07 4.29
N GLU A 31 4.13 -15.33 4.06
CA GLU A 31 5.14 -16.39 3.88
C GLU A 31 6.01 -16.14 2.65
N LYS A 32 5.40 -15.78 1.51
CA LYS A 32 6.14 -15.40 0.29
C LYS A 32 7.08 -14.23 0.55
N SER A 33 6.61 -13.21 1.25
CA SER A 33 7.36 -12.00 1.57
C SER A 33 8.68 -12.29 2.31
N TYR A 34 8.72 -13.29 3.19
CA TYR A 34 9.98 -13.67 3.86
C TYR A 34 11.05 -14.23 2.90
N THR A 35 10.63 -14.78 1.76
CA THR A 35 11.53 -15.39 0.77
C THR A 35 11.88 -14.45 -0.37
N SER A 36 10.95 -13.59 -0.78
CA SER A 36 11.09 -12.74 -1.96
C SER A 36 11.63 -11.35 -1.66
N ARG A 37 11.38 -10.79 -0.47
CA ARG A 37 11.80 -9.43 -0.16
C ARG A 37 13.32 -9.30 -0.08
N PHE A 38 13.83 -8.27 -0.73
CA PHE A 38 15.27 -7.99 -0.81
C PHE A 38 15.90 -7.65 0.56
N ASP A 39 15.18 -6.91 1.40
CA ASP A 39 15.63 -6.53 2.75
C ASP A 39 15.85 -7.76 3.65
N MET A 40 14.97 -8.75 3.59
CA MET A 40 15.10 -10.01 4.33
C MET A 40 16.24 -10.87 3.83
N ILE A 41 16.42 -10.96 2.51
CA ILE A 41 17.56 -11.66 1.91
C ILE A 41 18.88 -11.04 2.40
N GLN A 42 19.00 -9.71 2.35
CA GLN A 42 20.19 -9.02 2.86
C GLN A 42 20.42 -9.25 4.36
N LEU A 43 19.35 -9.21 5.16
CA LEU A 43 19.43 -9.39 6.60
C LEU A 43 19.84 -10.82 6.97
N GLN A 44 19.32 -11.83 6.26
CA GLN A 44 19.69 -13.22 6.44
C GLN A 44 21.16 -13.47 6.07
N HIS A 45 21.62 -12.91 4.96
CA HIS A 45 23.04 -12.98 4.60
C HIS A 45 23.94 -12.31 5.65
N ASN A 46 23.55 -11.14 6.17
CA ASN A 46 24.30 -10.47 7.23
C ASN A 46 24.35 -11.31 8.53
N TYR A 47 23.25 -11.97 8.89
CA TYR A 47 23.21 -12.88 10.04
C TYR A 47 24.16 -14.08 9.84
N GLU A 48 24.19 -14.68 8.66
CA GLU A 48 25.10 -15.78 8.33
C GLU A 48 26.57 -15.36 8.42
N LEU A 49 26.91 -14.15 7.96
CA LEU A 49 28.27 -13.60 8.08
C LEU A 49 28.70 -13.43 9.53
N VAL A 50 27.85 -12.86 10.40
CA VAL A 50 28.15 -12.68 11.83
C VAL A 50 28.27 -14.04 12.54
N LYS A 51 27.44 -15.02 12.18
CA LYS A 51 27.53 -16.38 12.71
C LYS A 51 28.82 -17.07 12.29
N LEU A 52 29.26 -16.88 11.06
CA LEU A 52 30.54 -17.41 10.56
C LEU A 52 31.73 -16.76 11.27
N ASP A 53 31.71 -15.45 11.44
CA ASP A 53 32.72 -14.71 12.21
C ASP A 53 32.78 -15.19 13.67
N PHE A 54 31.64 -15.44 14.31
CA PHE A 54 31.62 -16.03 15.65
C PHE A 54 32.26 -17.44 15.67
N LYS A 55 31.88 -18.33 14.75
CA LYS A 55 32.43 -19.69 14.67
C LYS A 55 33.95 -19.70 14.48
N THR A 56 34.47 -18.86 13.60
CA THR A 56 35.92 -18.76 13.37
C THR A 56 36.67 -18.25 14.60
N ASN A 57 36.11 -17.25 15.31
CA ASN A 57 36.69 -16.75 16.55
C ASN A 57 36.56 -17.76 17.71
N ALA A 58 35.48 -18.54 17.78
CA ALA A 58 35.29 -19.56 18.81
C ALA A 58 36.29 -20.72 18.74
N ILE A 59 36.94 -20.94 17.59
CA ILE A 59 38.05 -21.90 17.45
C ILE A 59 39.30 -21.40 18.20
N VAL A 60 39.55 -20.10 18.19
CA VAL A 60 40.79 -19.49 18.72
C VAL A 60 40.61 -19.00 20.16
N TYR A 61 39.43 -18.53 20.53
CA TYR A 61 39.14 -17.92 21.83
C TYR A 61 38.21 -18.80 22.67
N THR A 62 38.60 -19.02 23.93
CA THR A 62 37.78 -19.76 24.90
C THR A 62 36.55 -18.96 25.35
N PRO A 63 35.48 -19.63 25.82
CA PRO A 63 34.21 -18.97 26.19
C PRO A 63 34.29 -17.89 27.27
N ASN A 64 35.31 -17.95 28.14
CA ASN A 64 35.52 -16.96 29.20
C ASN A 64 36.18 -15.65 28.71
N THR A 65 36.72 -15.62 27.49
CA THR A 65 37.43 -14.45 26.95
C THR A 65 36.45 -13.35 26.52
N PHE A 66 36.79 -12.09 26.76
CA PHE A 66 35.98 -10.93 26.32
C PHE A 66 35.63 -11.00 24.83
N LYS A 67 36.59 -11.36 23.97
CA LYS A 67 36.41 -11.44 22.52
C LYS A 67 35.37 -12.50 22.12
N TYR A 68 35.31 -13.63 22.82
CA TYR A 68 34.27 -14.65 22.61
C TYR A 68 32.89 -14.08 22.94
N LYS A 69 32.71 -13.56 24.16
CA LYS A 69 31.44 -13.00 24.62
C LYS A 69 30.96 -11.84 23.75
N TYR A 70 31.87 -10.97 23.33
CA TYR A 70 31.56 -9.87 22.41
C TYR A 70 30.94 -10.39 21.11
N LYS A 71 31.58 -11.38 20.47
CA LYS A 71 31.08 -11.96 19.21
C LYS A 71 29.77 -12.73 19.40
N GLU A 72 29.61 -13.44 20.52
CA GLU A 72 28.34 -14.07 20.91
C GLU A 72 27.21 -13.02 21.02
N THR A 73 27.47 -11.89 21.69
CA THR A 73 26.47 -10.81 21.78
C THR A 73 26.16 -10.19 20.41
N SER A 74 27.13 -10.14 19.48
CA SER A 74 26.89 -9.69 18.11
C SER A 74 25.93 -10.61 17.37
N VAL A 75 26.06 -11.93 17.53
CA VAL A 75 25.12 -12.91 16.95
C VAL A 75 23.72 -12.72 17.54
N ALA A 76 23.60 -12.64 18.87
CA ALA A 76 22.32 -12.46 19.54
C ALA A 76 21.61 -11.15 19.13
N LYS A 77 22.37 -10.05 18.94
CA LYS A 77 21.84 -8.80 18.41
C LYS A 77 21.29 -8.94 17.00
N MET A 78 22.02 -9.64 16.11
CA MET A 78 21.57 -9.87 14.74
C MET A 78 20.35 -10.77 14.68
N GLU A 79 20.27 -11.80 15.53
CA GLU A 79 19.10 -12.67 15.64
C GLU A 79 17.86 -11.88 16.08
N LYS A 80 18.01 -11.01 17.09
CA LYS A 80 16.95 -10.10 17.51
C LYS A 80 16.51 -9.18 16.37
N LEU A 81 17.45 -8.59 15.64
CA LEU A 81 17.14 -7.71 14.50
C LEU A 81 16.35 -8.45 13.41
N LEU A 82 16.71 -9.71 13.13
CA LEU A 82 15.98 -10.56 12.17
C LEU A 82 14.54 -10.83 12.64
N HIS A 83 14.36 -11.13 13.92
CA HIS A 83 13.04 -11.32 14.51
C HIS A 83 12.19 -10.04 14.46
N ASP A 84 12.74 -8.90 14.89
CA ASP A 84 12.08 -7.60 14.86
C ASP A 84 11.71 -7.22 13.41
N SER A 85 12.58 -7.50 12.44
CA SER A 85 12.30 -7.28 11.01
C SER A 85 11.12 -8.10 10.53
N LYS A 86 11.02 -9.38 10.89
CA LYS A 86 9.86 -10.22 10.50
C LYS A 86 8.54 -9.66 11.03
N ILE A 87 8.51 -9.25 12.29
CA ILE A 87 7.31 -8.65 12.91
C ILE A 87 6.91 -7.36 12.17
N ASN A 88 7.89 -6.50 11.88
CA ASN A 88 7.62 -5.24 11.17
C ASN A 88 7.08 -5.49 9.76
N ILE A 89 7.59 -6.50 9.06
CA ILE A 89 7.13 -6.90 7.73
C ILE A 89 5.69 -7.42 7.77
N GLU A 90 5.39 -8.29 8.73
CA GLU A 90 4.04 -8.80 8.92
C GLU A 90 3.05 -7.67 9.23
N PHE A 91 3.44 -6.74 10.10
CA PHE A 91 2.64 -5.57 10.44
C PHE A 91 2.40 -4.66 9.21
N ASP A 92 3.44 -4.35 8.46
CA ASP A 92 3.37 -3.54 7.23
C ASP A 92 2.40 -4.15 6.20
N ILE A 93 2.49 -5.46 5.95
CA ILE A 93 1.59 -6.15 5.01
C ILE A 93 0.14 -6.09 5.50
N LYS A 94 -0.10 -6.30 6.80
CA LYS A 94 -1.44 -6.20 7.41
C LYS A 94 -2.01 -4.78 7.29
N GLU A 95 -1.22 -3.76 7.58
CA GLU A 95 -1.62 -2.36 7.44
C GLU A 95 -2.01 -2.01 6.00
N LYS A 96 -1.22 -2.45 5.02
CA LYS A 96 -1.53 -2.25 3.59
C LYS A 96 -2.79 -2.99 3.15
N TYR A 97 -3.00 -4.21 3.65
CA TYR A 97 -4.22 -4.96 3.40
C TYR A 97 -5.47 -4.28 3.98
N ASP A 98 -5.39 -3.77 5.21
CA ASP A 98 -6.48 -3.02 5.82
C ASP A 98 -6.76 -1.69 5.09
N THR A 99 -5.71 -1.05 4.57
CA THR A 99 -5.83 0.14 3.72
C THR A 99 -6.61 -0.15 2.43
N ILE A 100 -6.36 -1.30 1.78
CA ILE A 100 -7.13 -1.74 0.60
C ILE A 100 -8.61 -1.91 0.95
N LYS A 101 -8.92 -2.62 2.05
CA LYS A 101 -10.30 -2.81 2.52
C LYS A 101 -11.01 -1.50 2.86
N SER A 102 -10.27 -0.55 3.45
CA SER A 102 -10.80 0.78 3.73
C SER A 102 -11.10 1.55 2.44
N ALA A 103 -10.20 1.50 1.47
CA ALA A 103 -10.39 2.13 0.16
C ALA A 103 -11.57 1.51 -0.62
N GLU A 104 -11.78 0.20 -0.53
CA GLU A 104 -12.95 -0.50 -1.10
C GLU A 104 -14.26 0.05 -0.53
N LYS A 105 -14.38 0.12 0.81
CA LYS A 105 -15.55 0.72 1.47
C LYS A 105 -15.73 2.20 1.11
N GLN A 106 -14.64 2.94 0.92
CA GLN A 106 -14.71 4.34 0.50
C GLN A 106 -15.26 4.48 -0.92
N ILE A 107 -14.98 3.54 -1.83
CA ILE A 107 -15.59 3.51 -3.16
C ILE A 107 -17.11 3.29 -3.04
N GLU A 108 -17.55 2.32 -2.25
CA GLU A 108 -18.98 2.05 -2.04
C GLU A 108 -19.70 3.28 -1.49
N LEU A 109 -19.14 3.93 -0.48
CA LEU A 109 -19.69 5.17 0.10
C LEU A 109 -19.75 6.30 -0.94
N SER A 110 -18.71 6.43 -1.77
CA SER A 110 -18.66 7.46 -2.80
C SER A 110 -19.69 7.21 -3.90
N LYS A 111 -19.92 5.94 -4.30
CA LYS A 111 -20.98 5.54 -5.23
C LYS A 111 -22.37 5.86 -4.66
N ALA A 112 -22.61 5.55 -3.38
CA ALA A 112 -23.86 5.91 -2.70
C ALA A 112 -24.09 7.43 -2.65
N ASN A 113 -23.03 8.23 -2.44
CA ASN A 113 -23.11 9.68 -2.47
C ASN A 113 -23.46 10.23 -3.87
N VAL A 114 -22.97 9.61 -4.95
CA VAL A 114 -23.37 9.96 -6.31
C VAL A 114 -24.86 9.73 -6.53
N GLU A 115 -25.39 8.58 -6.13
CA GLU A 115 -26.83 8.30 -6.26
C GLU A 115 -27.68 9.29 -5.46
N LYS A 116 -27.24 9.67 -4.26
CA LYS A 116 -27.89 10.73 -3.48
C LYS A 116 -27.84 12.10 -4.18
N ALA A 117 -26.72 12.47 -4.78
CA ALA A 117 -26.56 13.72 -5.51
C ALA A 117 -27.43 13.76 -6.78
N LYS A 118 -27.55 12.63 -7.49
CA LYS A 118 -28.46 12.49 -8.64
C LYS A 118 -29.92 12.69 -8.26
N GLU A 119 -30.36 12.08 -7.16
CA GLU A 119 -31.74 12.29 -6.69
C GLU A 119 -31.96 13.73 -6.21
N GLY A 120 -30.95 14.34 -5.58
CA GLY A 120 -30.96 15.77 -5.24
C GLY A 120 -31.15 16.66 -6.47
N LEU A 121 -30.41 16.41 -7.55
CA LEU A 121 -30.58 17.11 -8.82
C LEU A 121 -32.00 16.94 -9.38
N ARG A 122 -32.51 15.71 -9.42
CA ARG A 122 -33.87 15.40 -9.91
C ARG A 122 -34.94 16.21 -9.18
N LEU A 123 -34.84 16.33 -7.86
CA LEU A 123 -35.79 17.12 -7.05
C LEU A 123 -35.69 18.62 -7.34
N ARG A 124 -34.49 19.16 -7.53
CA ARG A 124 -34.29 20.58 -7.88
C ARG A 124 -34.80 20.91 -9.27
N GLU A 125 -34.58 20.03 -10.24
CA GLU A 125 -35.14 20.15 -11.59
C GLU A 125 -36.67 20.13 -11.57
N LEU A 126 -37.28 19.22 -10.81
CA LEU A 126 -38.74 19.16 -10.67
C LEU A 126 -39.29 20.44 -10.04
N SER A 127 -38.64 20.95 -8.99
CA SER A 127 -39.05 22.19 -8.30
C SER A 127 -38.93 23.41 -9.20
N TYR A 128 -37.88 23.48 -10.02
CA TYR A 128 -37.71 24.52 -11.03
C TYR A 128 -38.81 24.46 -12.10
N ASN A 129 -39.16 23.26 -12.59
CA ASN A 129 -40.20 23.08 -13.61
C ASN A 129 -41.60 23.52 -13.16
N VAL A 130 -41.91 23.39 -11.87
CA VAL A 130 -43.18 23.89 -11.29
C VAL A 130 -43.08 25.34 -10.82
N GLY A 131 -41.96 26.02 -11.07
CA GLY A 131 -41.74 27.43 -10.71
C GLY A 131 -41.46 27.68 -9.22
N MET A 132 -41.26 26.63 -8.41
CA MET A 132 -40.96 26.73 -6.98
C MET A 132 -39.44 26.83 -6.68
N GLY A 133 -38.58 26.56 -7.66
CA GLY A 133 -37.13 26.61 -7.52
C GLY A 133 -36.46 27.61 -8.48
N THR A 134 -35.21 27.93 -8.24
CA THR A 134 -34.42 28.85 -9.08
C THR A 134 -33.44 28.11 -9.98
N MET A 135 -33.06 28.73 -11.11
CA MET A 135 -32.03 28.18 -12.00
C MET A 135 -30.66 28.04 -11.29
N LEU A 136 -30.39 28.88 -10.29
CA LEU A 136 -29.16 28.82 -9.50
C LEU A 136 -29.08 27.50 -8.71
N GLU A 137 -30.17 27.09 -8.07
CA GLU A 137 -30.23 25.84 -7.31
C GLU A 137 -30.02 24.60 -8.18
N VAL A 138 -30.53 24.61 -9.42
CA VAL A 138 -30.29 23.52 -10.39
C VAL A 138 -28.79 23.45 -10.74
N LYS A 139 -28.16 24.61 -11.00
CA LYS A 139 -26.72 24.66 -11.30
C LYS A 139 -25.88 24.20 -10.11
N GLU A 140 -26.23 24.58 -8.90
CA GLU A 140 -25.55 24.11 -7.68
C GLU A 140 -25.66 22.58 -7.54
N ALA A 141 -26.84 22.00 -7.80
CA ALA A 141 -27.04 20.57 -7.77
C ALA A 141 -26.22 19.83 -8.85
N ILE A 142 -26.10 20.39 -10.06
CA ILE A 142 -25.23 19.86 -11.12
C ILE A 142 -23.78 19.85 -10.67
N VAL A 143 -23.29 20.94 -10.08
CA VAL A 143 -21.91 21.02 -9.55
C VAL A 143 -21.69 20.01 -8.43
N GLN A 144 -22.67 19.80 -7.55
CA GLN A 144 -22.61 18.78 -6.51
C GLN A 144 -22.51 17.36 -7.09
N LEU A 145 -23.28 17.06 -8.14
CA LEU A 145 -23.20 15.77 -8.84
C LEU A 145 -21.81 15.57 -9.45
N TYR A 146 -21.28 16.57 -10.17
CA TYR A 146 -19.92 16.51 -10.73
C TYR A 146 -18.85 16.27 -9.67
N ASN A 147 -18.94 16.95 -8.52
CA ASN A 147 -18.00 16.75 -7.41
C ASN A 147 -18.11 15.34 -6.81
N ALA A 148 -19.32 14.78 -6.71
CA ALA A 148 -19.53 13.41 -6.24
C ALA A 148 -18.94 12.38 -7.22
N GLU A 149 -19.11 12.57 -8.53
CA GLU A 149 -18.52 11.71 -9.56
C GLU A 149 -16.98 11.79 -9.55
N LEU A 150 -16.43 12.99 -9.39
CA LEU A 150 -14.99 13.19 -9.22
C LEU A 150 -14.46 12.47 -7.97
N ALA A 151 -15.22 12.48 -6.87
CA ALA A 151 -14.85 11.76 -5.65
C ALA A 151 -14.80 10.24 -5.86
N VAL A 152 -15.70 9.66 -6.67
CA VAL A 152 -15.63 8.24 -7.05
C VAL A 152 -14.36 7.94 -7.85
N SER A 153 -14.03 8.76 -8.85
CA SER A 153 -12.81 8.58 -9.64
C SER A 153 -11.55 8.65 -8.77
N LYS A 154 -11.53 9.58 -7.80
CA LYS A 154 -10.45 9.68 -6.81
C LYS A 154 -10.39 8.45 -5.91
N ALA A 155 -11.52 7.94 -5.42
CA ALA A 155 -11.58 6.75 -4.57
C ALA A 155 -11.05 5.51 -5.30
N ILE A 156 -11.41 5.31 -6.56
CA ILE A 156 -10.89 4.22 -7.40
C ILE A 156 -9.38 4.35 -7.59
N SER A 157 -8.88 5.58 -7.83
CA SER A 157 -7.44 5.82 -7.98
C SER A 157 -6.68 5.47 -6.69
N THR A 158 -7.22 5.84 -5.54
CA THR A 158 -6.64 5.51 -4.22
C THR A 158 -6.64 3.99 -3.99
N TYR A 159 -7.70 3.28 -4.36
CA TYR A 159 -7.76 1.82 -4.24
C TYR A 159 -6.72 1.12 -5.11
N ASN A 160 -6.60 1.53 -6.38
CA ASN A 160 -5.60 0.99 -7.29
C ASN A 160 -4.18 1.28 -6.77
N LEU A 161 -3.94 2.47 -6.21
CA LEU A 161 -2.66 2.80 -5.57
C LEU A 161 -2.39 1.92 -4.34
N ALA A 162 -3.40 1.65 -3.51
CA ALA A 162 -3.26 0.79 -2.34
C ALA A 162 -2.89 -0.65 -2.73
N ILE A 163 -3.45 -1.18 -3.83
CA ILE A 163 -3.05 -2.48 -4.39
C ILE A 163 -1.59 -2.46 -4.83
N LEU A 164 -1.15 -1.41 -5.54
CA LEU A 164 0.24 -1.26 -5.96
C LEU A 164 1.19 -1.18 -4.76
N GLU A 165 0.83 -0.46 -3.71
CA GLU A 165 1.60 -0.39 -2.47
C GLU A 165 1.68 -1.73 -1.77
N TYR A 166 0.59 -2.49 -1.72
CA TYR A 166 0.57 -3.84 -1.15
C TYR A 166 1.45 -4.81 -1.94
N ASN A 167 1.34 -4.82 -3.27
CA ASN A 167 2.17 -5.66 -4.13
C ASN A 167 3.66 -5.29 -4.02
N LYS A 168 3.97 -3.99 -3.89
CA LYS A 168 5.32 -3.52 -3.61
C LYS A 168 5.79 -3.99 -2.24
N ALA A 169 4.94 -3.92 -1.21
CA ALA A 169 5.24 -4.42 0.11
C ALA A 169 5.61 -5.90 0.02
N ILE A 170 4.79 -6.78 -0.56
CA ILE A 170 5.10 -8.23 -0.65
C ILE A 170 6.41 -8.53 -1.36
N ASN A 171 6.70 -7.85 -2.48
CA ASN A 171 7.80 -8.27 -3.36
C ASN A 171 9.12 -7.53 -3.12
N LEU A 172 9.06 -6.22 -2.95
CA LEU A 172 10.25 -5.35 -2.96
C LEU A 172 10.61 -4.84 -1.56
N GLY A 173 9.64 -4.84 -0.64
CA GLY A 173 9.77 -4.16 0.64
C GLY A 173 9.79 -2.64 0.49
N THR A 174 9.86 -1.94 1.63
CA THR A 174 9.99 -0.49 1.63
C THR A 174 11.48 -0.15 1.57
N ILE A 175 11.98 0.15 0.36
CA ILE A 175 13.27 0.83 0.20
C ILE A 175 13.06 2.26 0.74
N ARG A 176 13.51 2.52 1.97
CA ARG A 176 13.68 3.88 2.50
C ARG A 176 15.09 4.38 2.23
#